data_AF-A0A6P0KM45-F1
#
_entry.id   AF-A0A6P0KM45-F1
#
_cell.length_a   1.000
_cell.length_b   1.000
_cell.length_c   1.000
_cell.angle_alpha   90.00
_cell.angle_beta   90.00
_cell.angle_gamma   90.00
#
_symmetry.space_group_name_H-M   'P 1'
#
loop_
_entity.id
_entity.type
_entity.pdbx_description
1 polymer ?
#
loop_
_entity_poly.entity_id
_entity_poly.type
_entity_poly.pdbx_seq_one_letter_code
_entity_poly.pdbx_strand_id
1 'polypeptide(L)'
;MTVLAGFYVSGALYFFSIWFQAFQKDTNLSPEQIRISWIVLTIATLFWPIVAPIANLEKSSRKKASLVEQQEVDANETAISAELSRT
;
A
#
# COMPACT_ATOMS: atom_id res chain seq x y z
N MET A 1 7.09 -32.02 -7.53
CA MET A 1 6.60 -31.44 -6.26
C MET A 1 7.55 -30.42 -5.63
N THR A 2 8.88 -30.56 -5.78
CA THR A 2 9.87 -29.63 -5.20
C THR A 2 9.98 -28.29 -5.90
N VAL A 3 9.82 -28.24 -7.22
CA VAL A 3 9.88 -26.99 -8.01
C VAL A 3 8.80 -26.00 -7.57
N LEU A 4 7.56 -26.48 -7.40
CA LEU A 4 6.44 -25.65 -6.96
C LEU A 4 6.64 -25.12 -5.53
N ALA A 5 7.16 -25.97 -4.63
CA ALA A 5 7.52 -25.57 -3.29
C ALA A 5 8.63 -24.50 -3.29
N GLY A 6 9.62 -24.63 -4.18
CA GLY A 6 10.68 -23.63 -4.37
C GLY A 6 10.12 -22.27 -4.77
N PHE A 7 9.22 -22.22 -5.76
CA PHE A 7 8.56 -20.98 -6.17
C PHE A 7 7.75 -20.34 -5.04
N TYR A 8 7.01 -21.17 -4.28
CA TYR A 8 6.21 -20.69 -3.17
C TYR A 8 7.07 -20.08 -2.05
N VAL A 9 8.16 -20.75 -1.68
CA VAL A 9 9.12 -20.24 -0.68
C VAL A 9 9.83 -18.99 -1.16
N SER A 10 10.26 -18.93 -2.43
CA SER A 10 10.90 -17.72 -2.99
C SER A 10 9.95 -16.53 -3.00
N GLY A 11 8.68 -16.74 -3.33
CA GLY A 11 7.64 -15.70 -3.27
C GLY A 11 7.43 -15.21 -1.85
N ALA A 12 7.27 -16.15 -0.90
CA ALA A 12 7.11 -15.83 0.51
C ALA A 12 8.30 -15.01 1.04
N LEU A 13 9.54 -15.40 0.74
CA LEU A 13 10.74 -14.65 1.16
C LEU A 13 10.80 -13.25 0.55
N TYR A 14 10.43 -13.10 -0.73
CA TYR A 14 10.41 -11.81 -1.42
C TYR A 14 9.40 -10.85 -0.78
N PHE A 15 8.14 -11.29 -0.60
CA PHE A 15 7.09 -10.47 0.01
C PHE A 15 7.37 -10.19 1.48
N PHE A 16 7.86 -11.18 2.22
CA PHE A 16 8.32 -10.99 3.60
C PHE A 16 9.37 -9.89 3.69
N SER A 17 10.38 -9.89 2.80
CA SER A 17 11.45 -8.89 2.81
C SER A 17 10.91 -7.48 2.58
N ILE A 18 9.97 -7.30 1.64
CA ILE A 18 9.35 -6.00 1.37
C ILE A 18 8.56 -5.49 2.58
N TRP A 19 7.69 -6.34 3.15
CA TRP A 19 6.86 -5.94 4.28
C TRP A 19 7.67 -5.76 5.57
N PHE A 20 8.70 -6.58 5.77
CA PHE A 20 9.61 -6.44 6.90
C PHE A 20 10.42 -5.15 6.81
N GLN A 21 10.88 -4.77 5.62
CA GLN A 21 11.54 -3.49 5.41
C GLN A 21 10.60 -2.30 5.67
N ALA A 22 9.32 -2.41 5.29
CA ALA A 22 8.32 -1.41 5.63
C ALA A 22 8.10 -1.34 7.15
N PHE A 23 7.98 -2.49 7.82
CA PHE A 23 7.85 -2.57 9.27
C PHE A 23 9.04 -1.95 10.02
N GLN A 24 10.27 -2.14 9.55
CA GLN A 24 11.46 -1.53 10.16
C GLN A 24 11.49 0.01 10.05
N LYS A 25 10.86 0.58 9.02
CA LYS A 25 10.78 2.04 8.86
C LYS A 25 9.82 2.68 9.86
N ASP A 26 8.86 1.92 10.39
CA ASP A 26 7.96 2.37 11.45
C ASP A 26 8.64 2.23 12.82
N THR A 27 9.51 3.17 13.16
CA THR A 27 10.35 3.13 14.37
C THR A 27 9.66 3.68 15.65
N ASN A 28 8.43 4.20 15.54
CA ASN A 28 7.67 4.83 16.65
C ASN A 28 6.46 4.00 17.10
N LEU A 29 6.56 2.67 17.06
CA LEU A 29 5.45 1.80 17.42
C LEU A 29 5.45 1.45 18.92
N SER A 30 4.27 1.55 19.54
CA SER A 30 4.00 1.00 20.88
C SER A 30 4.23 -0.52 20.90
N PRO A 31 4.60 -1.12 22.06
CA PRO A 31 4.78 -2.57 22.18
C PRO A 31 3.60 -3.41 21.66
N GLU A 32 2.36 -2.91 21.79
CA GLU A 32 1.19 -3.60 21.25
C GLU A 32 1.13 -3.58 19.71
N GLN A 33 1.49 -2.44 19.11
CA GLN A 33 1.54 -2.29 17.66
C GLN A 33 2.65 -3.16 17.05
N ILE A 34 3.80 -3.29 17.73
CA ILE A 34 4.87 -4.21 17.34
C ILE A 34 4.34 -5.65 17.28
N ARG A 35 3.58 -6.07 18.29
CA ARG A 35 3.00 -7.42 18.34
C ARG A 35 1.99 -7.64 17.20
N ILE A 36 1.12 -6.66 16.95
CA ILE A 36 0.14 -6.73 15.85
C ILE A 36 0.86 -6.78 14.50
N SER A 37 1.88 -5.95 14.27
CA SER A 37 2.62 -5.93 13.03
C SER A 37 3.36 -7.25 12.77
N TRP A 38 3.89 -7.92 13.80
CA TRP A 38 4.45 -9.27 13.65
C TRP A 38 3.40 -10.30 13.23
N ILE A 39 2.19 -10.24 13.80
CA ILE A 39 1.07 -11.10 13.42
C ILE A 39 0.69 -10.84 11.95
N VAL A 40 0.53 -9.57 11.58
CA VAL A 40 0.20 -9.16 10.20
C VAL A 40 1.29 -9.60 9.23
N LEU A 41 2.57 -9.42 9.56
CA LEU A 41 3.69 -9.84 8.72
C LEU A 41 3.70 -11.36 8.49
N THR A 42 3.40 -12.13 9.53
CA THR A 42 3.33 -13.60 9.46
C THR A 42 2.16 -14.05 8.59
N ILE A 43 0.97 -13.51 8.83
CA ILE A 43 -0.24 -13.85 8.07
C ILE A 43 -0.07 -13.42 6.61
N ALA A 44 0.43 -12.21 6.36
CA ALA A 44 0.65 -11.70 5.02
C ALA A 44 1.62 -12.59 4.23
N THR A 45 2.69 -13.06 4.87
CA THR A 45 3.70 -13.93 4.25
C THR A 45 3.15 -15.32 3.96
N LEU A 46 2.35 -15.89 4.88
CA LEU A 46 1.74 -17.20 4.67
C LEU A 46 0.66 -17.16 3.56
N PHE A 47 -0.11 -16.07 3.52
CA PHE A 47 -1.17 -15.87 2.54
C PHE A 47 -0.74 -14.94 1.39
N TRP A 48 0.54 -14.87 1.08
CA TRP A 48 1.09 -14.00 0.02
C TRP A 48 0.37 -14.11 -1.34
N PRO A 49 -0.12 -15.29 -1.81
CA PRO A 49 -0.82 -15.38 -3.09
C PRO A 49 -2.15 -14.61 -3.11
N ILE A 50 -2.75 -14.41 -1.94
CA ILE A 50 -4.02 -13.70 -1.75
C ILE A 50 -3.75 -12.24 -1.36
N VAL A 51 -2.77 -12.00 -0.48
CA VAL A 51 -2.45 -10.66 0.00
C VAL A 51 -1.83 -9.79 -1.08
N ALA A 52 -0.96 -10.35 -1.94
CA ALA A 52 -0.34 -9.61 -3.04
C ALA A 52 -1.37 -8.99 -4.02
N PRO A 53 -2.37 -9.72 -4.57
CA PRO A 53 -3.37 -9.11 -5.45
C PRO A 53 -4.24 -8.08 -4.73
N ILE A 54 -4.62 -8.33 -3.47
CA ILE A 54 -5.40 -7.36 -2.67
C ILE A 54 -4.61 -6.06 -2.48
N ALA A 55 -3.34 -6.15 -2.08
CA ALA A 55 -2.48 -4.99 -1.90
C ALA A 55 -2.31 -4.19 -3.22
N ASN A 56 -2.23 -4.88 -4.35
CA ASN A 56 -2.17 -4.23 -5.67
C ASN A 56 -3.48 -3.50 -6.02
N LEU A 57 -4.63 -4.09 -5.70
CA LEU A 57 -5.94 -3.46 -5.90
C LEU A 57 -6.09 -2.23 -5.01
N GLU A 58 -5.69 -2.32 -3.74
CA GLU A 58 -5.76 -1.20 -2.80
C GLU A 58 -4.88 -0.03 -3.26
N LYS A 59 -3.64 -0.32 -3.68
CA LYS A 59 -2.73 0.70 -4.24
C LYS A 59 -3.33 1.38 -5.48
N SER A 60 -4.01 0.62 -6.33
CA SER A 60 -4.65 1.15 -7.54
C SER A 60 -5.89 2.00 -7.22
N SER A 61 -6.66 1.61 -6.20
CA SER A 61 -7.80 2.37 -5.71
C SER A 61 -7.37 3.72 -5.11
N ARG A 62 -6.33 3.70 -4.24
CA ARG A 62 -5.79 4.93 -3.64
C ARG A 62 -5.23 5.91 -4.68
N LYS A 63 -4.57 5.41 -5.73
CA LYS A 63 -4.11 6.24 -6.85
C LYS A 63 -5.26 6.92 -7.58
N LYS A 64 -6.39 6.24 -7.78
CA LYS A 64 -7.57 6.84 -8.41
C LYS A 64 -8.16 7.94 -7.53
N ALA A 65 -8.28 7.70 -6.22
CA ALA A 65 -8.76 8.71 -5.29
C ALA A 65 -7.88 9.97 -5.26
N SER A 66 -6.55 9.81 -5.21
CA SER A 66 -5.63 10.96 -5.22
C SER A 66 -5.66 11.75 -6.53
N LEU A 67 -5.85 11.07 -7.67
CA LEU A 67 -5.97 11.74 -8.97
C LEU A 67 -7.29 12.52 -9.10
N VAL A 68 -8.39 11.97 -8.56
CA VAL A 68 -9.69 12.66 -8.53
C VAL A 68 -9.62 13.90 -7.64
N GLU A 69 -8.99 13.80 -6.46
CA GLU A 69 -8.85 14.93 -5.53
C GLU A 69 -7.93 16.04 -6.08
N GLN A 70 -6.82 15.69 -6.74
CA GLN A 70 -5.97 16.68 -7.41
C GLN A 70 -6.67 17.34 -8.60
N GLN A 71 -7.48 16.60 -9.36
CA GLN A 71 -8.22 17.14 -10.50
C GLN A 71 -9.36 18.08 -10.08
N GLU A 72 -10.01 17.81 -8.94
CA GLU A 72 -11.05 18.68 -8.39
C GLU A 72 -10.48 20.01 -7.84
N VAL A 73 -9.34 19.94 -7.16
CA VAL A 73 -8.65 21.14 -6.64
C VAL A 73 -8.18 22.05 -7.78
N ASP A 74 -7.56 21.49 -8.83
CA ASP A 74 -7.08 22.25 -10.01
C ASP A 74 -8.22 22.89 -10.81
N ALA A 75 -9.35 22.17 -10.98
CA ALA A 75 -10.53 22.70 -11.64
C ALA A 75 -11.18 23.87 -10.86
N ASN A 76 -11.20 23.78 -9.52
CA ASN A 76 -11.74 24.83 -8.67
C ASN A 76 -10.85 26.07 -8.66
N GLU A 77 -9.52 25.91 -8.57
CA GLU A 77 -8.58 27.03 -8.61
C GLU A 77 -8.64 27.79 -9.94
N THR A 78 -8.80 27.06 -11.05
CA THR A 78 -8.98 27.65 -12.39
C THR A 78 -10.30 28.39 -12.51
N ALA A 79 -11.39 27.85 -11.96
CA ALA A 79 -12.71 28.48 -11.97
C ALA A 79 -12.74 29.78 -11.15
N ILE A 80 -12.14 29.78 -9.95
CA ILE A 80 -12.06 30.97 -9.09
C ILE A 80 -11.22 32.06 -9.74
N SER A 81 -10.08 31.71 -10.35
CA SER A 81 -9.20 32.68 -11.03
C SER A 81 -9.90 33.33 -12.24
N ALA A 82 -10.73 32.57 -12.96
CA ALA A 82 -11.51 33.07 -14.10
C ALA A 82 -12.69 33.97 -13.69
N GLU A 83 -13.22 33.80 -12.48
CA GLU A 83 -14.27 34.65 -11.89
C GLU A 83 -13.68 35.98 -11.39
N LEU A 84 -12.55 35.91 -10.67
CA LEU A 84 -11.86 37.09 -10.15
C LEU A 84 -11.33 38.02 -11.27
N SER A 85 -10.98 37.47 -12.44
CA SER A 85 -10.57 38.28 -13.60
C SER A 85 -11.74 38.94 -14.35
N ARG A 86 -13.00 38.54 -14.08
CA ARG A 86 -14.21 39.11 -14.69
C ARG A 86 -14.84 40.23 -13.85
N THR A 87 -14.44 40.38 -12.60
CA THR A 87 -14.89 41.44 -11.67
C THR A 87 -13.94 42.64 -11.69
#